data_AF-A0A2G2V647-F1
#
_entry.id   AF-A0A2G2V647-F1
#
_cell.length_a   1.000
_cell.length_b   1.000
_cell.length_c   1.000
_cell.angle_alpha   90.00
_cell.angle_beta   90.00
_cell.angle_gamma   90.00
#
_symmetry.space_group_name_H-M   'P 1'
#
loop_
_entity.id
_entity.type
_entity.pdbx_description
1 polymer ?
#
loop_
_entity_poly.entity_id
_entity_poly.type
_entity_poly.pdbx_seq_one_letter_code
_entity_poly.pdbx_strand_id
1 'polypeptide(L)'
;MDDQLYDVYHLRDLRLLRVLRELSVTACSFFHKDTDEPILIAEDSKLENLRALEQLVLSYSKDTEGFESSNINDSGPSVATNCSWDFHFPSNLKKIVLRDFPLTSNSLSTIAKLPNLEELILMRTIMQGGEWNMGEEDTFENLKYLGLCEVTLAKWKVGEESFPMLEKLQMWGCRMLEEIPPSFGDICSLKIIQLAESPQLDDSTLKIKQYSEHMTGRDELKVEIF
;
A
#
# COMPACT_ATOMS: atom_id res chain seq x y z
N MET A 1 -25.55 -11.89 -13.32
CA MET A 1 -26.26 -13.03 -12.70
C MET A 1 -25.30 -14.20 -12.82
N ASP A 2 -24.43 -14.48 -11.86
CA ASP A 2 -24.38 -14.08 -10.45
C ASP A 2 -22.91 -13.90 -10.03
N ASP A 3 -22.59 -12.73 -9.49
CA ASP A 3 -21.41 -12.54 -8.65
C ASP A 3 -21.71 -13.18 -7.30
N GLN A 4 -21.32 -14.46 -7.14
CA GLN A 4 -21.33 -15.07 -5.83
C GLN A 4 -20.16 -14.51 -5.02
N LEU A 5 -20.46 -13.43 -4.30
CA LEU A 5 -19.67 -12.90 -3.21
C LEU A 5 -19.64 -13.97 -2.11
N TYR A 6 -18.55 -14.74 -2.02
CA TYR A 6 -18.37 -15.70 -0.95
C TYR A 6 -17.99 -14.96 0.34
N ASP A 7 -18.91 -14.89 1.29
CA ASP A 7 -18.61 -14.46 2.65
C ASP A 7 -17.54 -15.39 3.25
N VAL A 8 -16.39 -14.80 3.60
CA VAL A 8 -15.16 -15.51 4.01
C VAL A 8 -15.31 -16.26 5.34
N TYR A 9 -16.41 -16.04 6.08
CA TYR A 9 -16.75 -16.78 7.30
C TYR A 9 -16.95 -18.30 7.10
N HIS A 10 -17.01 -18.78 5.85
CA HIS A 10 -17.13 -20.22 5.52
C HIS A 10 -15.92 -20.83 4.81
N LEU A 11 -14.81 -20.11 4.62
CA LEU A 11 -13.57 -20.65 4.03
C LEU A 11 -12.77 -21.48 5.06
N ARG A 12 -13.39 -22.53 5.62
CA ARG A 12 -12.65 -23.58 6.36
C ARG A 12 -12.00 -24.61 5.43
N ASP A 13 -12.36 -24.62 4.13
CA ASP A 13 -11.82 -25.55 3.15
C ASP A 13 -10.86 -24.84 2.18
N LEU A 14 -9.57 -24.86 2.53
CA LEU A 14 -8.47 -24.23 1.80
C LEU A 14 -8.26 -24.77 0.37
N ARG A 15 -9.00 -25.83 -0.05
CA ARG A 15 -8.89 -26.43 -1.40
C ARG A 15 -9.57 -25.59 -2.48
N LEU A 16 -10.57 -24.79 -2.13
CA LEU A 16 -11.29 -23.93 -3.08
C LEU A 16 -10.49 -22.68 -3.48
N LEU A 17 -9.52 -22.27 -2.64
CA LEU A 17 -8.61 -21.15 -2.91
C LEU A 17 -7.68 -21.41 -4.11
N ARG A 18 -7.44 -22.67 -4.45
CA ARG A 18 -6.51 -23.07 -5.52
C ARG A 18 -6.98 -22.67 -6.93
N VAL A 19 -8.26 -22.31 -7.10
CA VAL A 19 -8.83 -21.96 -8.42
C VAL A 19 -9.15 -20.47 -8.54
N LEU A 20 -9.10 -19.74 -7.42
CA LEU A 20 -9.40 -18.32 -7.37
C LEU A 20 -8.23 -17.52 -7.95
N ARG A 21 -8.50 -16.79 -9.04
CA ARG A 21 -7.55 -15.83 -9.62
C ARG A 21 -7.59 -14.50 -8.89
N GLU A 22 -8.70 -14.26 -8.21
CA GLU A 22 -9.04 -13.03 -7.52
C GLU A 22 -9.54 -13.39 -6.13
N LEU A 23 -8.99 -12.75 -5.11
CA LEU A 23 -9.43 -12.92 -3.73
C LEU A 23 -9.80 -11.54 -3.18
N SER A 24 -11.07 -11.41 -2.77
CA SER A 24 -11.56 -10.30 -1.97
C SER A 24 -11.83 -10.84 -0.57
N VAL A 25 -10.97 -10.51 0.38
CA VAL A 25 -11.13 -10.85 1.79
C VAL A 25 -11.72 -9.63 2.51
N THR A 26 -13.02 -9.70 2.78
CA THR A 26 -13.71 -8.70 3.60
C THR A 26 -13.90 -9.27 5.00
N ALA A 27 -13.28 -8.65 6.00
CA ALA A 27 -13.38 -8.99 7.43
C ALA A 27 -12.88 -10.40 7.81
N CYS A 28 -11.56 -10.58 7.82
CA CYS A 28 -10.95 -11.60 8.66
C CYS A 28 -10.45 -10.95 9.96
N SER A 29 -10.82 -11.50 11.10
CA SER A 29 -10.04 -11.35 12.33
C SER A 29 -8.83 -12.28 12.18
N PHE A 30 -7.65 -11.75 11.88
CA PHE A 30 -6.44 -12.55 11.61
C PHE A 30 -5.79 -13.08 12.89
N PHE A 31 -6.38 -12.84 14.05
CA PHE A 31 -5.92 -13.41 15.30
C PHE A 31 -6.80 -14.57 15.70
N HIS A 32 -6.16 -15.68 16.08
CA HIS A 32 -6.84 -16.62 16.95
C HIS A 32 -7.10 -15.90 18.28
N LYS A 33 -8.39 -15.70 18.62
CA LYS A 33 -8.83 -14.93 19.80
C LYS A 33 -8.16 -15.37 21.11
N ASP A 34 -7.66 -16.60 21.16
CA ASP A 34 -7.03 -17.20 22.34
C ASP A 34 -5.49 -17.21 22.34
N THR A 35 -4.81 -16.96 21.21
CA THR A 35 -3.33 -17.08 21.16
C THR A 35 -2.60 -15.81 20.70
N ASP A 36 -3.31 -14.78 20.22
CA ASP A 36 -2.71 -13.55 19.67
C ASP A 36 -1.69 -13.83 18.54
N GLU A 37 -1.72 -15.05 17.98
CA GLU A 37 -0.88 -15.46 16.86
C GLU A 37 -1.57 -15.09 15.54
N PRO A 38 -0.81 -14.54 14.57
CA PRO A 38 -1.34 -14.26 13.25
C PRO A 38 -1.70 -15.57 12.53
N ILE A 39 -2.92 -15.66 12.02
CA ILE A 39 -3.32 -16.67 11.05
C ILE A 39 -2.53 -16.37 9.78
N LEU A 40 -1.42 -17.08 9.60
CA LEU A 40 -0.60 -17.02 8.39
C LEU A 40 -1.51 -17.22 7.18
N ILE A 41 -1.43 -16.32 6.19
CA ILE A 41 -1.87 -16.65 4.83
C ILE A 41 -1.05 -17.88 4.47
N ALA A 42 -1.73 -19.03 4.43
CA ALA A 42 -1.12 -20.35 4.54
C ALA A 42 0.17 -20.47 3.73
N GLU A 43 1.23 -20.97 4.37
CA GLU A 43 2.54 -21.34 3.79
C GLU A 43 2.45 -21.52 2.27
N ASP A 44 3.03 -20.55 1.54
CA ASP A 44 3.38 -20.37 0.11
C ASP A 44 2.74 -21.26 -0.98
N SER A 45 2.48 -22.53 -0.68
CA SER A 45 2.01 -23.59 -1.58
C SER A 45 0.52 -23.58 -1.93
N LYS A 46 -0.35 -22.80 -1.26
CA LYS A 46 -1.82 -22.90 -1.47
C LYS A 46 -2.43 -21.80 -2.34
N LEU A 47 -1.74 -20.67 -2.56
CA LEU A 47 -2.25 -19.51 -3.29
C LEU A 47 -1.46 -19.19 -4.58
N GLU A 48 -0.67 -20.12 -5.09
CA GLU A 48 0.15 -19.92 -6.29
C GLU A 48 -0.64 -19.45 -7.54
N ASN A 49 -1.94 -19.72 -7.59
CA ASN A 49 -2.80 -19.30 -8.70
C ASN A 49 -3.41 -17.90 -8.53
N LEU A 50 -3.23 -17.28 -7.37
CA LEU A 50 -3.77 -15.96 -7.07
C LEU A 50 -2.98 -14.89 -7.84
N ARG A 51 -3.68 -14.12 -8.67
CA ARG A 51 -3.07 -13.06 -9.50
C ARG A 51 -3.52 -11.66 -9.08
N ALA A 52 -4.67 -11.55 -8.44
CA ALA A 52 -5.19 -10.30 -7.93
C ALA A 52 -5.70 -10.48 -6.50
N LEU A 53 -5.33 -9.55 -5.62
CA LEU A 53 -5.89 -9.38 -4.30
C LEU A 53 -6.60 -8.02 -4.29
N GLU A 54 -7.91 -8.02 -4.49
CA GLU A 54 -8.67 -6.79 -4.78
C GLU A 54 -9.21 -6.07 -3.57
N GLN A 55 -9.39 -6.75 -2.45
CA GLN A 55 -9.70 -6.11 -1.18
C GLN A 55 -9.17 -6.99 -0.06
N LEU A 56 -8.28 -6.45 0.76
CA LEU A 56 -7.93 -7.02 2.05
C LEU A 56 -8.41 -6.02 3.11
N VAL A 57 -9.55 -6.31 3.73
CA VAL A 57 -10.09 -5.53 4.85
C VAL A 57 -9.88 -6.31 6.14
N LEU A 58 -8.95 -5.81 6.94
CA LEU A 58 -8.67 -6.30 8.28
C LEU A 58 -9.60 -5.57 9.25
N SER A 59 -10.66 -6.22 9.73
CA SER A 59 -11.50 -5.62 10.76
C SER A 59 -10.75 -5.70 12.09
N TYR A 60 -10.17 -4.58 12.50
CA TYR A 60 -9.62 -4.41 13.85
C TYR A 60 -10.77 -4.60 14.87
N SER A 61 -10.70 -5.66 15.67
CA SER A 61 -11.55 -5.81 16.84
C SER A 61 -11.13 -4.75 17.84
N LYS A 62 -12.04 -3.82 18.16
CA LYS A 62 -11.87 -2.85 19.24
C LYS A 62 -11.75 -3.58 20.59
N ASP A 63 -10.57 -4.06 20.92
CA ASP A 63 -10.21 -4.47 22.29
C ASP A 63 -8.75 -4.07 22.58
N THR A 64 -8.39 -2.82 22.29
CA THR A 64 -7.32 -2.15 23.05
C THR A 64 -7.87 -0.83 23.52
N GLU A 65 -8.24 -0.79 24.78
CA GLU A 65 -8.40 0.44 25.52
C GLU A 65 -7.07 1.23 25.41
N GLY A 66 -7.15 2.47 24.90
CA GLY A 66 -6.16 3.51 25.14
C GLY A 66 -4.87 3.47 24.31
N PHE A 67 -4.93 4.02 23.09
CA PHE A 67 -3.84 4.89 22.63
C PHE A 67 -4.35 6.33 22.62
N GLU A 68 -4.79 6.79 23.80
CA GLU A 68 -4.83 8.22 24.06
C GLU A 68 -3.39 8.72 24.20
N SER A 69 -3.15 9.89 23.64
CA SER A 69 -1.93 10.67 23.80
C SER A 69 -1.59 10.85 25.29
N SER A 70 -0.74 10.00 25.84
CA SER A 70 -0.17 10.23 27.17
C SER A 70 1.21 10.89 27.03
N ASN A 71 1.22 12.22 27.17
CA ASN A 71 2.38 12.88 27.76
C ASN A 71 2.58 12.28 29.16
N ILE A 72 3.69 11.60 29.44
CA ILE A 72 4.34 11.55 30.77
C ILE A 72 5.77 11.02 30.60
N ASN A 73 6.69 11.75 31.21
CA ASN A 73 8.06 11.37 31.45
C ASN A 73 8.07 10.16 32.41
N ASP A 74 8.40 8.97 31.93
CA ASP A 74 8.89 7.90 32.80
C ASP A 74 9.85 6.99 32.05
N SER A 75 11.00 6.77 32.68
CA SER A 75 12.14 6.03 32.14
C SER A 75 11.94 4.53 32.33
N GLY A 76 11.49 3.87 31.27
CA GLY A 76 11.57 2.42 31.07
C GLY A 76 11.43 2.13 29.58
N PRO A 77 12.06 1.08 29.01
CA PRO A 77 11.93 0.80 27.59
C PRO A 77 10.49 0.35 27.35
N SER A 78 9.66 1.28 26.90
CA SER A 78 8.40 1.00 26.25
C SER A 78 8.70 0.03 25.12
N VAL A 79 8.34 -1.23 25.32
CA VAL A 79 8.25 -2.20 24.23
C VAL A 79 7.12 -1.67 23.37
N ALA A 80 7.46 -0.80 22.43
CA ALA A 80 6.66 -0.56 21.27
C ALA A 80 6.35 -1.95 20.73
N THR A 81 5.08 -2.36 20.85
CA THR A 81 4.56 -3.56 20.20
C THR A 81 4.61 -3.30 18.71
N ASN A 82 5.82 -3.47 18.18
CA ASN A 82 6.15 -3.55 16.79
C ASN A 82 5.46 -4.83 16.31
N CYS A 83 4.19 -4.70 15.93
CA CYS A 83 3.51 -5.76 15.21
C CYS A 83 4.21 -5.84 13.86
N SER A 84 5.27 -6.65 13.79
CA SER A 84 5.83 -7.11 12.52
C SER A 84 4.78 -8.02 11.94
N TRP A 85 3.85 -7.41 11.22
CA TRP A 85 2.89 -8.16 10.47
C TRP A 85 3.63 -8.77 9.28
N ASP A 86 4.26 -9.92 9.52
CA ASP A 86 4.97 -10.71 8.52
C ASP A 86 3.94 -11.37 7.60
N PHE A 87 3.24 -10.54 6.82
CA PHE A 87 2.36 -10.98 5.77
C PHE A 87 3.20 -11.48 4.61
N HIS A 88 3.26 -12.80 4.45
CA HIS A 88 3.78 -13.40 3.24
C HIS A 88 2.71 -13.34 2.15
N PHE A 89 2.83 -12.35 1.27
CA PHE A 89 2.04 -12.26 0.06
C PHE A 89 2.52 -13.29 -0.97
N PRO A 90 1.62 -14.00 -1.67
CA PRO A 90 2.02 -14.91 -2.74
C PRO A 90 2.73 -14.14 -3.87
N SER A 91 3.86 -14.66 -4.33
CA SER A 91 4.76 -13.99 -5.29
C SER A 91 4.18 -13.79 -6.70
N ASN A 92 3.07 -14.45 -7.02
CA ASN A 92 2.38 -14.35 -8.32
C ASN A 92 1.34 -13.21 -8.38
N LEU A 93 1.19 -12.44 -7.30
CA LEU A 93 0.29 -11.29 -7.27
C LEU A 93 0.74 -10.20 -8.24
N LYS A 94 -0.20 -9.76 -9.08
CA LYS A 94 -0.08 -8.63 -10.01
C LYS A 94 -0.78 -7.38 -9.52
N LYS A 95 -1.81 -7.53 -8.68
CA LYS A 95 -2.58 -6.41 -8.15
C LYS A 95 -2.84 -6.62 -6.67
N ILE A 96 -2.58 -5.59 -5.88
CA ILE A 96 -2.91 -5.52 -4.46
C ILE A 96 -3.72 -4.25 -4.22
N VAL A 97 -4.86 -4.41 -3.55
CA VAL A 97 -5.67 -3.30 -3.07
C VAL A 97 -5.93 -3.52 -1.58
N LEU A 98 -5.42 -2.61 -0.77
CA LEU A 98 -5.58 -2.62 0.69
C LEU A 98 -6.54 -1.51 1.08
N ARG A 99 -7.54 -1.85 1.89
CA ARG A 99 -8.56 -0.90 2.33
C ARG A 99 -8.69 -0.95 3.85
N ASP A 100 -8.72 0.23 4.48
CA ASP A 100 -8.86 0.39 5.93
C ASP A 100 -7.77 -0.41 6.70
N PHE A 101 -6.57 -0.51 6.11
CA PHE A 101 -5.49 -1.36 6.60
C PHE A 101 -4.40 -0.50 7.26
N PRO A 102 -3.88 -0.86 8.45
CA PRO A 102 -2.72 -0.19 9.03
C PRO A 102 -1.44 -0.68 8.36
N LEU A 103 -0.62 0.22 7.82
CA LEU A 103 0.66 -0.10 7.18
C LEU A 103 1.84 0.53 7.90
N THR A 104 2.95 -0.21 7.92
CA THR A 104 4.27 0.29 8.29
C THR A 104 5.17 0.35 7.05
N SER A 105 6.28 1.10 7.12
CA SER A 105 7.32 1.06 6.07
C SER A 105 7.84 -0.37 5.83
N ASN A 106 7.95 -1.21 6.87
CA ASN A 106 8.39 -2.60 6.73
C ASN A 106 7.38 -3.46 5.94
N SER A 107 6.08 -3.24 6.16
CA SER A 107 5.03 -3.90 5.37
C SER A 107 5.12 -3.52 3.90
N LEU A 108 5.39 -2.25 3.61
CA LEU A 108 5.56 -1.76 2.23
C LEU A 108 6.85 -2.25 1.58
N SER A 109 7.95 -2.37 2.33
CA SER A 109 9.19 -3.04 1.89
C SER A 109 8.92 -4.50 1.47
N THR A 110 8.09 -5.20 2.24
CA THR A 110 7.69 -6.58 1.91
C THR A 110 6.87 -6.64 0.62
N ILE A 111 5.95 -5.70 0.42
CA ILE A 111 5.15 -5.59 -0.82
C ILE A 111 6.06 -5.20 -2.00
N ALA A 112 7.05 -4.33 -1.80
CA ALA A 112 8.00 -3.90 -2.83
C ALA A 112 8.73 -5.09 -3.47
N LYS A 113 9.08 -6.09 -2.65
CA LYS A 113 9.80 -7.30 -3.05
C LYS A 113 8.96 -8.30 -3.85
N LEU A 114 7.68 -8.01 -4.11
CA LEU A 114 6.83 -8.89 -4.92
C LEU A 114 7.19 -8.78 -6.40
N PRO A 115 7.72 -9.85 -7.01
CA PRO A 115 8.36 -9.76 -8.33
C PRO A 115 7.36 -9.52 -9.46
N ASN A 116 6.09 -9.84 -9.28
CA ASN A 116 5.07 -9.73 -10.34
C ASN A 116 4.08 -8.58 -10.11
N LEU A 117 4.25 -7.77 -9.06
CA LEU A 117 3.28 -6.74 -8.69
C LEU A 117 3.30 -5.60 -9.69
N GLU A 118 2.16 -5.38 -10.37
CA GLU A 118 1.95 -4.34 -11.37
C GLU A 118 1.06 -3.19 -10.85
N GLU A 119 0.18 -3.45 -9.88
CA GLU A 119 -0.76 -2.46 -9.34
C GLU A 119 -0.82 -2.52 -7.82
N LEU A 120 -0.67 -1.37 -7.16
CA LEU A 120 -0.86 -1.19 -5.72
C LEU A 120 -1.83 -0.05 -5.48
N ILE A 121 -2.93 -0.33 -4.78
CA ILE A 121 -3.94 0.67 -4.41
C ILE A 121 -4.15 0.64 -2.90
N LEU A 122 -3.91 1.77 -2.24
CA LEU A 122 -4.12 1.95 -0.82
C LEU A 122 -5.32 2.87 -0.61
N MET A 123 -6.32 2.39 0.13
CA MET A 123 -7.56 3.13 0.37
C MET A 123 -7.80 3.26 1.86
N ARG A 124 -7.99 4.49 2.36
CA ARG A 124 -8.28 4.79 3.77
C ARG A 124 -7.30 4.11 4.74
N THR A 125 -6.05 3.99 4.29
CA THR A 125 -5.00 3.23 4.95
C THR A 125 -4.28 4.13 5.95
N ILE A 126 -4.04 3.61 7.15
CA ILE A 126 -3.33 4.34 8.20
C ILE A 126 -1.84 4.03 8.08
N MET A 127 -1.03 5.01 7.69
CA MET A 127 0.43 4.89 7.64
C MET A 127 0.99 5.13 9.04
N GLN A 128 1.45 4.08 9.70
CA GLN A 128 2.00 4.15 11.04
C GLN A 128 3.28 5.00 11.05
N GLY A 129 3.32 6.00 11.93
CA GLY A 129 4.38 7.01 11.95
C GLY A 129 4.24 8.11 10.90
N GLY A 130 3.27 8.01 9.98
CA GLY A 130 3.00 9.02 8.96
C GLY A 130 4.10 9.16 7.90
N GLU A 131 5.06 8.25 7.85
CA GLU A 131 6.16 8.29 6.89
C GLU A 131 6.19 7.01 6.04
N TRP A 132 6.40 7.18 4.73
CA TRP A 132 6.77 6.09 3.83
C TRP A 132 8.19 6.32 3.37
N ASN A 133 9.13 5.60 3.98
CA ASN A 133 10.54 5.65 3.65
C ASN A 133 10.91 4.31 2.99
N MET A 134 11.24 4.33 1.70
CA MET A 134 11.80 3.14 1.03
C MET A 134 13.23 2.95 1.52
N GLY A 135 13.59 1.74 1.95
CA GLY A 135 14.98 1.37 2.19
C GLY A 135 15.79 1.36 0.89
N GLU A 136 17.12 1.36 1.01
CA GLU A 136 18.03 1.34 -0.15
C GLU A 136 17.82 0.13 -1.08
N GLU A 137 17.31 -0.97 -0.54
CA GLU A 137 17.01 -2.21 -1.28
C GLU A 137 15.52 -2.34 -1.67
N ASP A 138 14.67 -1.39 -1.30
CA ASP A 138 13.23 -1.47 -1.57
C ASP A 138 12.93 -0.90 -2.95
N THR A 139 12.65 -1.78 -3.91
CA THR A 139 12.32 -1.41 -5.29
C THR A 139 11.07 -2.14 -5.76
N PHE A 140 10.09 -1.38 -6.24
CA PHE A 140 8.91 -1.92 -6.89
C PHE A 140 9.21 -2.19 -8.37
N GLU A 141 9.88 -3.31 -8.65
CA GLU A 141 10.48 -3.61 -9.97
C GLU A 141 9.49 -3.51 -11.14
N ASN A 142 8.26 -3.99 -10.96
CA ASN A 142 7.27 -4.13 -12.03
C ASN A 142 6.00 -3.28 -11.84
N LEU A 143 5.97 -2.41 -10.82
CA LEU A 143 4.79 -1.62 -10.49
C LEU A 143 4.54 -0.56 -11.55
N LYS A 144 3.36 -0.62 -12.19
CA LYS A 144 2.90 0.30 -13.23
C LYS A 144 1.88 1.31 -12.71
N TYR A 145 1.13 0.96 -11.67
CA TYR A 145 0.11 1.82 -11.10
C TYR A 145 0.20 1.88 -9.58
N LEU A 146 0.31 3.09 -9.05
CA LEU A 146 0.20 3.40 -7.63
C LEU A 146 -0.99 4.32 -7.38
N GLY A 147 -1.98 3.82 -6.65
CA GLY A 147 -3.16 4.56 -6.22
C GLY A 147 -3.14 4.81 -4.71
N LEU A 148 -3.25 6.06 -4.29
CA LEU A 148 -3.36 6.46 -2.89
C LEU A 148 -4.67 7.22 -2.69
N CYS A 149 -5.57 6.67 -1.88
CA CYS A 149 -6.88 7.26 -1.62
C CYS A 149 -7.07 7.42 -0.11
N GLU A 150 -7.22 8.66 0.38
CA GLU A 150 -7.45 8.98 1.79
C GLU A 150 -6.42 8.33 2.74
N VAL A 151 -5.15 8.25 2.34
CA VAL A 151 -4.09 7.66 3.17
C VAL A 151 -3.54 8.69 4.16
N THR A 152 -3.22 8.27 5.39
CA THR A 152 -2.65 9.15 6.43
C THR A 152 -1.12 9.29 6.30
N LEU A 153 -0.64 9.53 5.08
CA LEU A 153 0.78 9.73 4.77
C LEU A 153 1.13 11.21 4.88
N ALA A 154 2.09 11.57 5.73
CA ALA A 154 2.56 12.95 5.91
C ALA A 154 3.86 13.21 5.16
N LYS A 155 4.83 12.29 5.23
CA LYS A 155 6.10 12.40 4.54
C LYS A 155 6.35 11.19 3.67
N TRP A 156 6.82 11.46 2.45
CA TRP A 156 7.15 10.42 1.50
C TRP A 156 8.60 10.58 1.08
N LYS A 157 9.43 9.56 1.29
CA LYS A 157 10.83 9.55 0.89
C LYS A 157 11.09 8.31 0.04
N VAL A 158 11.36 8.55 -1.24
CA VAL A 158 11.63 7.50 -2.22
C VAL A 158 12.85 7.90 -3.04
N GLY A 159 13.75 6.94 -3.26
CA GLY A 159 14.87 7.10 -4.18
C GLY A 159 14.42 7.00 -5.64
N GLU A 160 15.26 7.46 -6.55
CA GLU A 160 15.04 7.45 -8.01
C GLU A 160 14.75 6.03 -8.54
N GLU A 161 15.39 5.02 -7.95
CA GLU A 161 15.24 3.61 -8.34
C GLU A 161 14.02 2.93 -7.73
N SER A 162 13.20 3.61 -6.92
CA SER A 162 12.11 2.95 -6.18
C SER A 162 10.99 2.43 -7.09
N PHE A 163 10.80 3.05 -8.25
CA PHE A 163 9.63 2.85 -9.14
C PHE A 163 10.01 2.88 -10.63
N PRO A 164 10.88 1.99 -11.11
CA PRO A 164 11.43 2.08 -12.47
C PRO A 164 10.39 1.94 -13.59
N MET A 165 9.28 1.24 -13.32
CA MET A 165 8.24 0.91 -14.31
C MET A 165 6.91 1.66 -14.12
N LEU A 166 6.86 2.64 -13.21
CA LEU A 166 5.62 3.29 -12.83
C LEU A 166 5.09 4.19 -13.96
N GLU A 167 3.89 3.87 -14.46
CA GLU A 167 3.25 4.62 -15.53
C GLU A 167 2.22 5.64 -15.01
N LYS A 168 1.58 5.34 -13.87
CA LYS A 168 0.50 6.14 -13.31
C LYS A 168 0.64 6.30 -11.80
N LEU A 169 0.65 7.54 -11.35
CA LEU A 169 0.43 7.92 -9.95
C LEU A 169 -0.95 8.57 -9.82
N GLN A 170 -1.78 8.06 -8.91
CA GLN A 170 -3.07 8.66 -8.60
C GLN A 170 -3.19 8.91 -7.11
N MET A 171 -3.60 10.13 -6.74
CA MET A 171 -3.82 10.52 -5.35
C MET A 171 -5.19 11.19 -5.22
N TRP A 172 -5.98 10.74 -4.25
CA TRP A 172 -7.27 11.33 -3.93
C TRP A 172 -7.43 11.51 -2.43
N GLY A 173 -7.73 12.72 -1.98
CA GLY A 173 -7.96 13.01 -0.56
C GLY A 173 -6.74 12.80 0.34
N CYS A 174 -5.52 12.84 -0.20
CA CYS A 174 -4.26 12.64 0.55
C CYS A 174 -3.84 13.93 1.26
N ARG A 175 -4.68 14.43 2.18
CA ARG A 175 -4.59 15.80 2.74
C ARG A 175 -3.41 16.04 3.70
N MET A 176 -2.75 14.98 4.16
CA MET A 176 -1.63 15.08 5.10
C MET A 176 -0.27 15.16 4.41
N LEU A 177 -0.17 14.71 3.16
CA LEU A 177 1.11 14.65 2.47
C LEU A 177 1.59 16.07 2.18
N GLU A 178 2.82 16.36 2.58
CA GLU A 178 3.45 17.68 2.40
C GLU A 178 3.79 17.95 0.93
N GLU A 179 4.42 17.00 0.25
CA GLU A 179 4.81 17.10 -1.15
C GLU A 179 4.97 15.72 -1.80
N ILE A 180 4.85 15.67 -3.13
CA ILE A 180 5.28 14.51 -3.92
C ILE A 180 6.82 14.57 -4.06
N PRO A 181 7.55 13.48 -3.82
CA PRO A 181 9.00 13.47 -3.94
C PRO A 181 9.48 13.93 -5.33
N PRO A 182 10.49 14.82 -5.42
CA PRO A 182 11.01 15.29 -6.70
C PRO A 182 11.53 14.18 -7.62
N SER A 183 11.97 13.06 -7.05
CA SER A 183 12.45 11.88 -7.77
C SER A 183 11.43 11.27 -8.73
N PHE A 184 10.13 11.59 -8.59
CA PHE A 184 9.12 11.23 -9.59
C PHE A 184 9.35 11.90 -10.95
N GLY A 185 10.08 13.02 -10.99
CA GLY A 185 10.49 13.69 -12.24
C GLY A 185 11.54 12.91 -13.04
N ASP A 186 12.28 12.00 -12.39
CA ASP A 186 13.32 11.19 -13.00
C ASP A 186 12.78 9.85 -13.57
N ILE A 187 11.52 9.50 -13.25
CA ILE A 187 10.89 8.26 -13.70
C ILE A 187 10.47 8.38 -15.17
N CYS A 188 11.32 7.89 -16.08
CA CYS A 188 11.07 7.92 -17.53
C CYS A 188 9.77 7.24 -17.97
N SER A 189 9.27 6.25 -17.21
CA SER A 189 8.06 5.50 -17.55
C SER A 189 6.76 6.20 -17.14
N LEU A 190 6.84 7.26 -16.32
CA LEU A 190 5.69 7.95 -15.74
C LEU A 190 4.97 8.79 -16.79
N LYS A 191 3.72 8.44 -17.08
CA LYS A 191 2.89 9.08 -18.12
C LYS A 191 1.87 10.03 -17.53
N ILE A 192 1.41 9.79 -16.31
CA ILE A 192 0.36 10.58 -15.71
C ILE A 192 0.42 10.66 -14.18
N ILE A 193 0.23 11.87 -13.66
CA ILE A 193 -0.09 12.14 -12.25
C ILE A 193 -1.51 12.70 -12.18
N GLN A 194 -2.38 12.03 -11.44
CA GLN A 194 -3.76 12.47 -11.20
C GLN A 194 -3.93 12.85 -9.74
N LEU A 195 -4.33 14.08 -9.48
CA LEU A 195 -4.64 14.59 -8.14
C LEU A 195 -6.10 14.98 -8.05
N ALA A 196 -6.73 14.65 -6.93
CA ALA A 196 -8.04 15.14 -6.60
C ALA A 196 -8.15 15.34 -5.09
N GLU A 197 -8.83 16.38 -4.64
CA GLU A 197 -8.99 16.72 -3.22
C GLU A 197 -7.66 16.77 -2.42
N SER A 198 -6.55 17.12 -3.07
CA SER A 198 -5.21 17.21 -2.47
C SER A 198 -4.46 18.49 -2.91
N PRO A 199 -5.06 19.68 -2.73
CA PRO A 199 -4.57 20.93 -3.33
C PRO A 199 -3.19 21.36 -2.84
N GLN A 200 -2.75 20.87 -1.68
CA GLN A 200 -1.43 21.18 -1.15
C GLN A 200 -0.29 20.53 -1.97
N LEU A 201 -0.61 19.53 -2.81
CA LEU A 201 0.35 18.83 -3.66
C LEU A 201 0.55 19.49 -5.02
N ASP A 202 -0.29 20.46 -5.40
CA ASP A 202 -0.29 21.11 -6.70
C ASP A 202 1.10 21.68 -7.06
N ASP A 203 1.70 22.44 -6.14
CA ASP A 203 3.01 23.07 -6.36
C ASP A 203 4.12 22.03 -6.60
N SER A 204 4.15 20.95 -5.79
CA SER A 204 5.14 19.87 -5.94
C SER A 204 4.96 19.13 -7.28
N THR A 205 3.71 18.89 -7.68
CA THR A 205 3.35 18.19 -8.92
C THR A 205 3.72 19.00 -10.15
N LEU A 206 3.47 20.32 -10.12
CA LEU A 206 3.85 21.21 -11.21
C LEU A 206 5.38 21.31 -11.38
N LYS A 207 6.14 21.32 -10.28
CA LYS A 207 7.61 21.26 -10.32
C LYS A 207 8.11 19.98 -10.98
N ILE A 208 7.51 18.83 -10.65
CA ILE A 208 7.83 17.53 -11.27
C ILE A 208 7.57 17.59 -12.78
N LYS A 209 6.40 18.11 -13.20
CA LYS A 209 6.07 18.28 -14.62
C LYS A 209 7.11 19.13 -15.36
N GLN A 210 7.41 20.31 -14.85
CA GLN A 210 8.38 21.24 -15.44
C GLN A 210 9.78 20.63 -15.56
N TYR A 211 10.21 19.90 -14.54
CA TYR A 211 11.50 19.19 -14.56
C TYR A 211 11.52 18.11 -15.66
N SER A 212 10.48 17.28 -15.74
CA SER A 212 10.39 16.19 -16.73
C SER A 212 10.43 16.71 -18.18
N GLU A 213 9.77 17.84 -18.46
CA GLU A 213 9.75 18.49 -19.77
C GLU A 213 11.13 19.02 -20.17
N HIS A 214 11.86 19.60 -19.23
CA HIS A 214 13.19 20.15 -19.46
C HIS A 214 14.23 19.05 -19.74
N MET A 215 14.09 17.89 -19.07
CA MET A 215 15.04 16.78 -19.19
C MET A 215 14.82 15.92 -20.43
N THR A 216 13.56 15.60 -20.75
CA THR A 216 13.23 14.65 -21.83
C THR A 216 13.00 15.32 -23.19
N GLY A 217 12.80 16.65 -23.21
CA GLY A 217 12.51 17.41 -24.43
C GLY A 217 11.17 17.04 -25.09
N ARG A 218 10.30 16.33 -24.39
CA ARG A 218 8.94 15.96 -24.82
C ARG A 218 7.93 16.22 -23.70
N ASP A 219 6.73 16.67 -24.06
CA ASP A 219 5.59 16.83 -23.14
C ASP A 219 4.90 15.47 -22.93
N GLU A 220 5.62 14.50 -22.34
CA GLU A 220 5.15 13.12 -22.15
C GLU A 220 4.38 12.93 -20.83
N LEU A 221 4.73 13.68 -19.78
CA LEU A 221 4.07 13.59 -18.48
C LEU A 221 2.81 14.47 -18.42
N LYS A 222 1.65 13.84 -18.28
CA LYS A 222 0.38 14.53 -18.06
C LYS A 222 0.13 14.75 -16.58
N VAL A 223 -0.38 15.94 -16.23
CA VAL A 223 -0.85 16.27 -14.89
C VAL A 223 -2.31 16.66 -14.98
N GLU A 224 -3.16 15.97 -14.20
CA GLU A 224 -4.59 16.23 -14.11
C GLU A 224 -4.95 16.50 -12.65
N ILE A 225 -5.51 17.67 -12.37
CA ILE A 225 -5.92 18.11 -11.04
C ILE A 225 -7.41 18.38 -11.08
N PHE A 226 -8.17 17.74 -10.18
CA PHE A 226 -9.65 17.78 -10.12
C PHE A 226 -10.17 18.37 -8.81
#